data_AF-A0A6H1ZEV6-F1
#
_entry.id   AF-A0A6H1ZEV6-F1
#
_cell.length_a   1.000
_cell.length_b   1.000
_cell.length_c   1.000
_cell.angle_alpha   90.00
_cell.angle_beta   90.00
_cell.angle_gamma   90.00
#
_symmetry.space_group_name_H-M   'P 1'
#
loop_
_entity.id
_entity.type
_entity.pdbx_description
1 polymer ?
#
loop_
_entity_poly.entity_id
_entity_poly.type
_entity_poly.pdbx_seq_one_letter_code
_entity_poly.pdbx_strand_id
1 'polypeptide(L)'
;MTTRAAQIECLMAPVHDYRTNAIASGYTVYFYAAGTSTAKNVWTEKEKTNPYTSRTLGSDGTIQVYGDGVYKIVIKDGDGTAVYTWDNVKVQSPNIAVLEKSGTYTATIDDDYILVNTAGGNVTINLYAAASFTHPICIKNIGTNNVVIDPNGAELIEGASTYTIGTQDAAVWLFSNGSAWYVANDVSISATDAVNLVAAFAGAKKLTAKATTIDIETNNEYLRQKNAAGTGYINILMVGAGDIVEVPTVFRFLNS
;
A
#
# COMPACT_ATOMS: atom_id res chain seq x y z
N MET A 1 11.37 -13.95 -6.36
CA MET A 1 10.67 -14.60 -7.49
C MET A 1 10.23 -13.48 -8.40
N THR A 2 10.63 -13.49 -9.68
CA THR A 2 10.46 -12.37 -10.62
C THR A 2 9.18 -12.45 -11.44
N THR A 3 8.31 -13.42 -11.19
CA THR A 3 7.07 -13.64 -11.95
C THR A 3 5.93 -14.05 -11.02
N ARG A 4 4.69 -13.81 -11.46
CA ARG A 4 3.46 -14.22 -10.76
C ARG A 4 2.87 -15.54 -11.27
N ALA A 5 3.61 -16.24 -12.12
CA ALA A 5 3.18 -17.51 -12.68
C ALA A 5 2.96 -18.55 -11.57
N ALA A 6 1.79 -19.21 -11.60
CA ALA A 6 1.43 -20.28 -10.70
C ALA A 6 1.15 -21.57 -11.48
N GLN A 7 1.32 -22.70 -10.81
CA GLN A 7 1.01 -24.01 -11.38
C GLN A 7 -0.50 -24.11 -11.62
N ILE A 8 -0.89 -24.70 -12.74
CA ILE A 8 -2.31 -24.97 -13.03
C ILE A 8 -2.69 -26.27 -12.32
N GLU A 9 -3.09 -26.15 -11.05
CA GLU A 9 -3.35 -27.29 -10.16
C GLU A 9 -4.39 -28.27 -10.70
N CYS A 10 -5.40 -27.78 -11.44
CA CYS A 10 -6.43 -28.66 -12.02
C CYS A 10 -5.90 -29.64 -13.08
N LEU A 11 -4.68 -29.44 -13.58
CA LEU A 11 -4.00 -30.33 -14.53
C LEU A 11 -2.97 -31.25 -13.86
N MET A 12 -2.83 -31.16 -12.53
CA MET A 12 -1.96 -32.04 -11.74
C MET A 12 -2.68 -33.22 -11.12
N ALA A 13 -4.00 -33.22 -11.18
CA ALA A 13 -4.81 -34.42 -10.98
C ALA A 13 -5.04 -35.12 -12.34
N PRO A 14 -5.05 -36.46 -12.39
CA PRO A 14 -5.40 -37.21 -13.59
C PRO A 14 -6.74 -36.75 -14.17
N VAL A 15 -6.72 -36.29 -15.41
CA VAL A 15 -7.93 -35.97 -16.17
C VAL A 15 -8.48 -37.27 -16.75
N HIS A 16 -9.76 -37.54 -16.52
CA HIS A 16 -10.50 -38.64 -17.11
C HIS A 16 -11.48 -38.11 -18.17
N ASP A 17 -11.68 -38.81 -19.28
CA ASP A 17 -12.74 -38.46 -20.22
C ASP A 17 -14.11 -38.74 -19.58
N TYR A 18 -14.97 -37.72 -19.43
CA TYR A 18 -16.28 -37.87 -18.79
C TYR A 18 -17.21 -38.86 -19.51
N ARG A 19 -16.96 -39.14 -20.79
CA ARG A 19 -17.80 -40.03 -21.63
C ARG A 19 -17.45 -41.50 -21.40
N THR A 20 -16.17 -41.80 -21.21
CA THR A 20 -15.64 -43.19 -21.14
C THR A 20 -15.06 -43.54 -19.78
N ASN A 21 -14.83 -42.55 -18.93
CA ASN A 21 -14.11 -42.64 -17.65
C ASN A 21 -12.64 -43.14 -17.76
N ALA A 22 -12.10 -43.23 -18.98
CA ALA A 22 -10.69 -43.59 -19.20
C ALA A 22 -9.77 -42.38 -18.91
N ILE A 23 -8.52 -42.66 -18.55
CA ILE A 23 -7.49 -41.61 -18.43
C ILE A 23 -7.34 -40.92 -19.78
N ALA A 24 -7.38 -39.59 -19.80
CA ALA A 24 -7.26 -38.73 -20.98
C ALA A 24 -5.81 -38.65 -21.50
N SER A 25 -5.13 -39.79 -21.58
CA SER A 25 -3.77 -39.92 -22.09
C SER A 25 -3.70 -39.47 -23.54
N GLY A 26 -2.75 -38.60 -23.87
CA GLY A 26 -2.57 -38.10 -25.23
C GLY A 26 -3.58 -37.04 -25.69
N TYR A 27 -4.51 -36.62 -24.83
CA TYR A 27 -5.47 -35.55 -25.15
C TYR A 27 -4.73 -34.20 -25.18
N THR A 28 -5.21 -33.26 -26.00
CA THR A 28 -4.56 -31.94 -26.12
C THR A 28 -5.30 -30.88 -25.32
N VAL A 29 -4.57 -30.20 -24.44
CA VAL A 29 -5.06 -29.06 -23.67
C VAL A 29 -4.72 -27.77 -24.40
N TYR A 30 -5.71 -26.90 -24.60
CA TYR A 30 -5.59 -25.59 -25.21
C TYR A 30 -5.87 -24.48 -24.19
N PHE A 31 -5.09 -23.40 -24.25
CA PHE A 31 -5.15 -22.29 -23.31
C PHE A 31 -5.54 -21.00 -24.03
N TYR A 32 -6.57 -20.34 -23.52
CA TYR A 32 -7.13 -19.10 -24.07
C TYR A 32 -7.31 -18.05 -22.98
N ALA A 33 -7.42 -16.78 -23.38
CA ALA A 33 -7.91 -15.74 -22.49
C ALA A 33 -9.37 -16.02 -22.10
N ALA A 34 -9.71 -15.83 -20.82
CA ALA A 34 -11.03 -16.13 -20.27
C ALA A 34 -12.16 -15.49 -21.08
N GLY A 35 -13.26 -16.22 -21.30
CA GLY A 35 -14.40 -15.77 -22.11
C GLY A 35 -14.15 -15.64 -23.62
N THR A 36 -12.96 -15.96 -24.12
CA THR A 36 -12.61 -15.78 -25.55
C THR A 36 -12.14 -17.09 -26.20
N SER A 37 -11.75 -17.01 -27.47
CA SER A 37 -10.97 -18.02 -28.19
C SER A 37 -9.57 -17.52 -28.55
N THR A 38 -9.13 -16.41 -27.96
CA THR A 38 -7.80 -15.84 -28.19
C THR A 38 -6.79 -16.65 -27.41
N ALA A 39 -5.82 -17.26 -28.11
CA ALA A 39 -4.80 -18.08 -27.49
C ALA A 39 -4.01 -17.29 -26.44
N LYS A 40 -3.68 -17.94 -25.31
CA LYS A 40 -2.93 -17.34 -24.21
C LYS A 40 -1.80 -18.26 -23.78
N ASN A 41 -0.62 -17.68 -23.56
CA ASN A 41 0.57 -18.43 -23.21
C ASN A 41 0.45 -19.09 -21.83
N VAL A 42 0.99 -20.29 -21.73
CA VAL A 42 1.39 -21.00 -20.51
C VAL A 42 2.84 -21.44 -20.66
N TRP A 43 3.47 -21.90 -19.58
CA TRP A 43 4.91 -22.19 -19.54
C TRP A 43 5.20 -23.51 -18.82
N THR A 44 6.34 -24.12 -19.11
CA THR A 44 6.82 -25.34 -18.40
C THR A 44 7.43 -25.04 -17.04
N GLU A 45 7.72 -23.78 -16.77
CA GLU A 45 8.39 -23.30 -15.58
C GLU A 45 7.84 -21.92 -15.19
N LYS A 46 8.10 -21.48 -13.95
CA LYS A 46 7.52 -20.23 -13.42
C LYS A 46 8.15 -18.99 -14.07
N GLU A 47 9.33 -19.11 -14.64
CA GLU A 47 10.18 -18.04 -15.17
C GLU A 47 9.69 -17.51 -16.53
N LYS A 48 8.64 -18.12 -17.11
CA LYS A 48 7.97 -17.68 -18.35
C LYS A 48 8.86 -17.69 -19.61
N THR A 49 9.86 -18.55 -19.69
CA THR A 49 10.85 -18.61 -20.79
C THR A 49 10.34 -19.32 -22.05
N ASN A 50 9.57 -20.40 -21.90
CA ASN A 50 9.14 -21.29 -22.98
C ASN A 50 7.62 -21.27 -23.13
N PRO A 51 7.04 -20.33 -23.92
CA PRO A 51 5.61 -20.17 -24.03
C PRO A 51 4.98 -21.24 -24.93
N TYR A 52 3.80 -21.72 -24.52
CA TYR A 52 2.93 -22.62 -25.28
C TYR A 52 1.49 -22.14 -25.22
N THR A 53 0.71 -22.38 -26.26
CA THR A 53 -0.75 -22.14 -26.26
C THR A 53 -1.55 -23.43 -26.21
N SER A 54 -0.88 -24.57 -26.34
CA SER A 54 -1.45 -25.90 -26.20
C SER A 54 -0.38 -26.92 -25.81
N ARG A 55 -0.77 -27.99 -25.10
CA ARG A 55 0.14 -29.08 -24.72
C ARG A 55 -0.63 -30.38 -24.49
N THR A 56 0.01 -31.50 -24.78
CA THR A 56 -0.59 -32.84 -24.67
C THR A 56 -0.48 -33.38 -23.24
N LEU A 57 -1.52 -34.10 -22.81
CA LEU A 57 -1.57 -34.82 -21.54
C LEU A 57 -0.62 -36.02 -21.53
N GLY A 58 0.07 -36.21 -20.40
CA GLY A 58 0.90 -37.38 -20.16
C GLY A 58 0.10 -38.67 -20.13
N SER A 59 0.81 -39.81 -20.06
CA SER A 59 0.17 -41.15 -20.01
C SER A 59 -0.70 -41.37 -18.77
N ASP A 60 -0.47 -40.59 -17.73
CA ASP A 60 -1.21 -40.53 -16.48
C ASP A 60 -2.36 -39.51 -16.51
N GLY A 61 -2.58 -38.83 -17.64
CA GLY A 61 -3.60 -37.79 -17.78
C GLY A 61 -3.28 -36.50 -17.01
N THR A 62 -2.01 -36.23 -16.71
CA THR A 62 -1.58 -34.98 -16.04
C THR A 62 -0.60 -34.19 -16.92
N ILE A 63 -0.51 -32.87 -16.68
CA ILE A 63 0.52 -32.01 -17.27
C ILE A 63 0.97 -30.96 -16.27
N GLN A 64 2.27 -30.81 -16.07
CA GLN A 64 2.81 -29.67 -15.34
C GLN A 64 2.92 -28.47 -16.28
N VAL A 65 2.13 -27.44 -16.01
CA VAL A 65 2.22 -26.13 -16.67
C VAL A 65 1.97 -25.02 -15.66
N TYR A 66 2.53 -23.87 -15.97
CA TYR A 66 2.39 -22.63 -15.22
C TYR A 66 1.64 -21.62 -16.08
N GLY A 67 0.74 -20.86 -15.45
CA GLY A 67 -0.03 -19.79 -16.08
C GLY A 67 -0.02 -18.53 -15.22
N ASP A 68 -0.40 -17.42 -15.83
CA ASP A 68 -0.48 -16.11 -15.20
C ASP A 68 -1.75 -15.36 -15.60
N GLY A 69 -2.61 -15.06 -14.62
CA GLY A 69 -3.91 -14.43 -14.79
C GLY A 69 -5.06 -15.43 -14.98
N VAL A 70 -6.12 -15.00 -15.67
CA VAL A 70 -7.35 -15.81 -15.84
C VAL A 70 -7.37 -16.49 -17.20
N TYR A 71 -7.75 -17.77 -17.24
CA TYR A 71 -7.73 -18.63 -18.42
C TYR A 71 -9.08 -19.27 -18.70
N LYS A 72 -9.30 -19.55 -20.00
CA LYS A 72 -10.16 -20.61 -20.47
C LYS A 72 -9.30 -21.79 -20.93
N ILE A 73 -9.56 -22.97 -20.39
CA ILE A 73 -8.83 -24.20 -20.66
C ILE A 73 -9.78 -25.16 -21.37
N VAL A 74 -9.39 -25.63 -22.55
CA VAL A 74 -10.19 -26.58 -23.35
C VAL A 74 -9.38 -27.84 -23.57
N ILE A 75 -9.91 -28.98 -23.14
CA ILE A 75 -9.28 -30.30 -23.34
C ILE A 75 -9.99 -30.98 -24.50
N LYS A 76 -9.24 -31.41 -25.50
CA LYS A 76 -9.75 -32.13 -26.68
C LYS A 76 -9.19 -33.54 -26.76
N ASP A 77 -10.02 -34.47 -27.20
CA ASP A 77 -9.59 -35.84 -27.51
C ASP A 77 -8.74 -35.92 -28.80
N GLY A 78 -8.29 -37.13 -29.15
CA GLY A 78 -7.47 -37.38 -30.34
C GLY A 78 -8.17 -37.04 -31.67
N ASP A 79 -9.50 -36.98 -31.67
CA ASP A 79 -10.31 -36.59 -32.83
C ASP A 79 -10.57 -35.07 -32.89
N GLY A 80 -10.08 -34.32 -31.90
CA GLY A 80 -10.25 -32.86 -31.82
C GLY A 80 -11.60 -32.42 -31.24
N THR A 81 -12.37 -33.33 -30.65
CA THR A 81 -13.64 -33.01 -29.98
C THR A 81 -13.37 -32.49 -28.57
N ALA A 82 -14.03 -31.41 -28.18
CA ALA A 82 -13.89 -30.86 -26.83
C ALA A 82 -14.55 -31.78 -25.80
N VAL A 83 -13.77 -32.16 -24.78
CA VAL A 83 -14.17 -33.02 -23.67
C VAL A 83 -14.43 -32.18 -22.43
N TYR A 84 -13.55 -31.20 -22.15
CA TYR A 84 -13.78 -30.21 -21.11
C TYR A 84 -13.59 -28.81 -21.64
N THR A 85 -14.38 -27.89 -21.09
CA THR A 85 -14.16 -26.46 -21.18
C THR A 85 -14.31 -25.89 -19.78
N TRP A 86 -13.18 -25.47 -19.21
CA TRP A 86 -13.15 -24.75 -17.94
C TRP A 86 -12.87 -23.28 -18.26
N ASP A 87 -13.81 -22.40 -17.92
CA ASP A 87 -13.65 -20.96 -18.11
C ASP A 87 -13.48 -20.26 -16.77
N ASN A 88 -12.90 -19.07 -16.81
CA ASN A 88 -12.60 -18.24 -15.63
C ASN A 88 -11.68 -18.93 -14.60
N VAL A 89 -10.76 -19.78 -15.07
CA VAL A 89 -9.77 -20.43 -14.20
C VAL A 89 -8.69 -19.40 -13.85
N LYS A 90 -8.67 -18.93 -12.60
CA LYS A 90 -7.65 -17.99 -12.12
C LYS A 90 -6.39 -18.74 -11.72
N VAL A 91 -5.29 -18.46 -12.42
CA VAL A 91 -3.96 -19.04 -12.21
C VAL A 91 -2.98 -17.91 -11.95
N GLN A 92 -2.79 -17.55 -10.69
CA GLN A 92 -1.88 -16.49 -10.31
C GLN A 92 -1.32 -16.74 -8.92
N SER A 93 -0.01 -16.53 -8.75
CA SER A 93 0.63 -16.64 -7.46
C SER A 93 0.24 -15.46 -6.55
N PRO A 94 0.01 -15.68 -5.25
CA PRO A 94 -0.11 -14.60 -4.28
C PRO A 94 1.25 -13.97 -3.93
N ASN A 95 2.35 -14.47 -4.51
CA ASN A 95 3.68 -13.92 -4.27
C ASN A 95 3.77 -12.48 -4.78
N ILE A 96 4.48 -11.67 -4.01
CA ILE A 96 4.90 -10.32 -4.40
C ILE A 96 6.27 -10.46 -5.07
N ALA A 97 6.35 -10.08 -6.34
CA ALA A 97 7.60 -10.00 -7.07
C ALA A 97 8.40 -8.76 -6.63
N VAL A 98 9.58 -9.00 -6.05
CA VAL A 98 10.53 -7.94 -5.65
C VAL A 98 11.69 -7.93 -6.63
N LEU A 99 11.97 -6.76 -7.20
CA LEU A 99 13.00 -6.56 -8.22
C LEU A 99 13.84 -5.33 -7.89
N GLU A 100 15.16 -5.42 -8.09
CA GLU A 100 16.07 -4.28 -7.95
C GLU A 100 16.48 -3.74 -9.33
N LYS A 101 16.53 -2.41 -9.47
CA LYS A 101 16.97 -1.70 -10.68
C LYS A 101 17.90 -0.55 -10.33
N SER A 102 18.96 -0.40 -11.10
CA SER A 102 19.95 0.68 -10.95
C SER A 102 20.02 1.65 -12.14
N GLY A 103 19.10 1.49 -13.10
CA GLY A 103 19.00 2.32 -14.30
C GLY A 103 17.56 2.35 -14.81
N THR A 104 17.32 3.10 -15.88
CA THR A 104 15.97 3.26 -16.44
C THR A 104 15.32 1.90 -16.72
N TYR A 105 14.08 1.75 -16.27
CA TYR A 105 13.34 0.51 -16.39
C TYR A 105 11.89 0.78 -16.76
N THR A 106 11.34 -0.05 -17.66
CA THR A 106 9.90 -0.04 -17.96
C THR A 106 9.26 -1.16 -17.17
N ALA A 107 8.42 -0.78 -16.20
CA ALA A 107 7.67 -1.72 -15.39
C ALA A 107 6.72 -2.54 -16.26
N THR A 108 6.52 -3.79 -15.88
CA THR A 108 5.62 -4.75 -16.51
C THR A 108 4.44 -5.02 -15.60
N ILE A 109 3.40 -5.64 -16.16
CA ILE A 109 2.22 -6.08 -15.38
C ILE A 109 2.53 -7.15 -14.33
N ASP A 110 3.75 -7.71 -14.33
CA ASP A 110 4.19 -8.71 -13.37
C ASP A 110 4.97 -8.08 -12.19
N ASP A 111 5.32 -6.79 -12.27
CA ASP A 111 6.09 -6.10 -11.24
C ASP A 111 5.19 -5.62 -10.09
N ASP A 112 5.45 -6.11 -8.87
CA ASP A 112 4.74 -5.69 -7.67
C ASP A 112 5.53 -4.68 -6.84
N TYR A 113 6.84 -4.92 -6.66
CA TYR A 113 7.72 -4.12 -5.82
C TYR A 113 9.06 -3.86 -6.52
N ILE A 114 9.35 -2.61 -6.84
CA ILE A 114 10.59 -2.19 -7.48
C ILE A 114 11.45 -1.40 -6.48
N LEU A 115 12.60 -1.97 -6.13
CA LEU A 115 13.68 -1.30 -5.42
C LEU A 115 14.55 -0.57 -6.45
N VAL A 116 14.71 0.74 -6.30
CA VAL A 116 15.45 1.58 -7.24
C VAL A 116 16.70 2.13 -6.60
N ASN A 117 17.84 1.61 -7.04
CA ASN A 117 19.17 2.05 -6.62
C ASN A 117 19.65 3.20 -7.50
N THR A 118 19.54 4.42 -6.98
CA THR A 118 19.92 5.65 -7.70
C THR A 118 21.36 6.08 -7.39
N ALA A 119 22.25 5.19 -6.93
CA ALA A 119 23.63 5.58 -6.58
C ALA A 119 24.41 6.19 -7.76
N GLY A 120 24.07 5.79 -9.00
CA GLY A 120 24.67 6.31 -10.23
C GLY A 120 24.06 7.61 -10.78
N GLY A 121 23.05 8.18 -10.12
CA GLY A 121 22.29 9.35 -10.58
C GLY A 121 20.79 9.09 -10.57
N ASN A 122 20.01 10.04 -11.10
CA ASN A 122 18.56 9.89 -11.18
C ASN A 122 18.17 8.68 -12.05
N VAL A 123 17.17 7.92 -11.61
CA VAL A 123 16.63 6.75 -12.34
C VAL A 123 15.18 7.01 -12.71
N THR A 124 14.81 6.70 -13.96
CA THR A 124 13.42 6.80 -14.41
C THR A 124 12.77 5.42 -14.45
N ILE A 125 11.59 5.28 -13.84
CA ILE A 125 10.74 4.09 -13.94
C ILE A 125 9.52 4.45 -14.79
N ASN A 126 9.46 3.92 -16.00
CA ASN A 126 8.30 4.07 -16.87
C ASN A 126 7.24 3.04 -16.46
N LEU A 127 6.02 3.46 -16.23
CA LEU A 127 4.91 2.56 -15.91
C LEU A 127 4.38 1.90 -17.19
N TYR A 128 3.78 0.74 -17.04
CA TYR A 128 2.91 0.19 -18.07
C TYR A 128 1.61 1.01 -18.16
N ALA A 129 0.80 0.81 -19.20
CA ALA A 129 -0.45 1.54 -19.39
C ALA A 129 -1.43 1.35 -18.22
N ALA A 130 -2.04 2.43 -17.74
CA ALA A 130 -3.06 2.44 -16.69
C ALA A 130 -4.18 1.43 -16.96
N ALA A 131 -4.61 1.28 -18.22
CA ALA A 131 -5.65 0.35 -18.62
C ALA A 131 -5.27 -1.14 -18.45
N SER A 132 -3.98 -1.45 -18.42
CA SER A 132 -3.46 -2.82 -18.22
C SER A 132 -3.25 -3.15 -16.73
N PHE A 133 -3.62 -2.24 -15.83
CA PHE A 133 -3.49 -2.41 -14.39
C PHE A 133 -4.41 -3.49 -13.84
N THR A 134 -3.82 -4.37 -13.04
CA THR A 134 -4.55 -5.44 -12.35
C THR A 134 -4.29 -5.47 -10.85
N HIS A 135 -3.30 -4.74 -10.34
CA HIS A 135 -2.95 -4.64 -8.92
C HIS A 135 -2.00 -3.45 -8.64
N PRO A 136 -1.92 -2.95 -7.40
CA PRO A 136 -1.02 -1.86 -7.03
C PRO A 136 0.45 -2.22 -7.23
N ILE A 137 1.26 -1.22 -7.55
CA ILE A 137 2.72 -1.33 -7.65
C ILE A 137 3.38 -0.44 -6.60
N CYS A 138 4.41 -0.95 -5.93
CA CYS A 138 5.23 -0.20 -4.98
C CYS A 138 6.59 0.10 -5.62
N ILE A 139 7.00 1.36 -5.57
CA ILE A 139 8.33 1.79 -6.03
C ILE A 139 9.03 2.43 -4.84
N LYS A 140 10.21 1.92 -4.48
CA LYS A 140 11.02 2.41 -3.37
C LYS A 140 12.36 2.93 -3.87
N ASN A 141 12.71 4.14 -3.47
CA ASN A 141 14.06 4.66 -3.64
C ASN A 141 14.98 4.09 -2.55
N ILE A 142 16.03 3.37 -2.93
CA ILE A 142 17.06 2.87 -2.01
C ILE A 142 18.40 3.60 -2.17
N GLY A 143 18.47 4.58 -3.08
CA GLY A 143 19.65 5.42 -3.30
C GLY A 143 19.44 6.86 -2.82
N THR A 144 20.43 7.72 -3.10
CA THR A 144 20.50 9.11 -2.63
C THR A 144 20.01 10.16 -3.63
N ASN A 145 19.75 9.75 -4.88
CA ASN A 145 19.30 10.62 -5.96
C ASN A 145 17.81 10.36 -6.23
N ASN A 146 17.23 11.06 -7.20
CA ASN A 146 15.79 10.99 -7.44
C ASN A 146 15.40 9.73 -8.21
N VAL A 147 14.28 9.12 -7.81
CA VAL A 147 13.51 8.21 -8.67
C VAL A 147 12.41 9.03 -9.33
N VAL A 148 12.41 9.08 -10.67
CA VAL A 148 11.35 9.72 -11.46
C VAL A 148 10.44 8.62 -11.98
N ILE A 149 9.15 8.67 -11.64
CA ILE A 149 8.13 7.76 -12.12
C ILE A 149 7.40 8.45 -13.27
N ASP A 150 7.40 7.82 -14.43
CA ASP A 150 6.82 8.32 -15.67
C ASP A 150 5.64 7.43 -16.10
N PRO A 151 4.41 7.94 -16.20
CA PRO A 151 3.25 7.18 -16.65
C PRO A 151 3.32 6.93 -18.17
N ASN A 152 2.57 5.96 -18.67
CA ASN A 152 2.65 5.59 -20.09
C ASN A 152 1.98 6.65 -20.99
N GLY A 153 2.74 7.24 -21.90
CA GLY A 153 2.21 8.16 -22.91
C GLY A 153 1.73 9.49 -22.31
N ALA A 154 0.43 9.78 -22.44
CA ALA A 154 -0.19 11.03 -21.95
C ALA A 154 -1.01 10.84 -20.66
N GLU A 155 -0.88 9.67 -20.04
CA GLU A 155 -1.46 9.40 -18.71
C GLU A 155 -0.85 10.34 -17.65
N LEU A 156 -1.52 10.48 -16.52
CA LEU A 156 -1.09 11.36 -15.43
C LEU A 156 -1.00 10.60 -14.10
N ILE A 157 -0.12 11.04 -13.20
CA ILE A 157 0.00 10.61 -11.81
C ILE A 157 -0.41 11.77 -10.92
N GLU A 158 -1.53 11.66 -10.19
CA GLU A 158 -2.09 12.77 -9.40
C GLU A 158 -2.26 14.08 -10.22
N GLY A 159 -2.58 13.95 -11.51
CA GLY A 159 -2.74 15.08 -12.43
C GLY A 159 -1.42 15.66 -12.98
N ALA A 160 -0.26 15.11 -12.62
CA ALA A 160 1.05 15.50 -13.15
C ALA A 160 1.59 14.49 -14.17
N SER A 161 2.48 14.94 -15.07
CA SER A 161 3.10 14.08 -16.08
C SER A 161 4.17 13.14 -15.51
N THR A 162 4.67 13.39 -14.29
CA THR A 162 5.60 12.51 -13.58
C THR A 162 5.40 12.64 -12.07
N TYR A 163 5.88 11.65 -11.32
CA TYR A 163 5.97 11.70 -9.87
C TYR A 163 7.41 11.43 -9.43
N THR A 164 7.97 12.24 -8.53
CA THR A 164 9.37 12.09 -8.10
C THR A 164 9.48 11.68 -6.64
N ILE A 165 10.22 10.61 -6.37
CA ILE A 165 10.66 10.22 -5.02
C ILE A 165 12.08 10.77 -4.81
N GLY A 166 12.21 11.89 -4.11
CA GLY A 166 13.49 12.54 -3.85
C GLY A 166 14.21 12.08 -2.56
N THR A 167 13.49 11.44 -1.65
CA THR A 167 14.03 11.01 -0.36
C THR A 167 14.50 9.56 -0.43
N GLN A 168 15.73 9.30 0.04
CA GLN A 168 16.21 7.93 0.24
C GLN A 168 15.29 7.18 1.20
N ASP A 169 15.07 5.90 0.93
CA ASP A 169 14.19 5.00 1.68
C ASP A 169 12.69 5.32 1.64
N ALA A 170 12.28 6.36 0.92
CA ALA A 170 10.87 6.61 0.66
C ALA A 170 10.33 5.64 -0.41
N ALA A 171 9.09 5.22 -0.22
CA ALA A 171 8.35 4.37 -1.14
C ALA A 171 6.97 4.95 -1.42
N VAL A 172 6.43 4.67 -2.59
CA VAL A 172 5.05 5.04 -2.95
C VAL A 172 4.32 3.84 -3.52
N TRP A 173 3.07 3.70 -3.11
CA TRP A 173 2.14 2.74 -3.71
C TRP A 173 1.29 3.46 -4.74
N LEU A 174 1.33 2.98 -5.98
CA LEU A 174 0.52 3.52 -7.07
C LEU A 174 -0.65 2.61 -7.39
N PHE A 175 -1.80 3.24 -7.62
CA PHE A 175 -3.07 2.61 -7.96
C PHE A 175 -3.57 3.22 -9.26
N SER A 176 -4.04 2.41 -10.20
CA SER A 176 -4.68 2.92 -11.41
C SER A 176 -6.21 2.85 -11.33
N ASN A 177 -6.87 3.81 -11.96
CA ASN A 177 -8.31 3.75 -12.26
C ASN A 177 -8.61 3.28 -13.70
N GLY A 178 -7.61 2.83 -14.45
CA GLY A 178 -7.72 2.44 -15.86
C GLY A 178 -7.40 3.57 -16.87
N SER A 179 -7.17 4.79 -16.41
CA SER A 179 -6.83 5.95 -17.26
C SER A 179 -5.75 6.88 -16.68
N ALA A 180 -5.59 6.88 -15.36
CA ALA A 180 -4.62 7.67 -14.62
C ALA A 180 -4.13 6.87 -13.40
N TRP A 181 -3.11 7.40 -12.75
CA TRP A 181 -2.46 6.83 -11.58
C TRP A 181 -2.64 7.74 -10.36
N TYR A 182 -2.77 7.11 -9.21
CA TYR A 182 -2.96 7.76 -7.91
C TYR A 182 -1.98 7.17 -6.91
N VAL A 183 -1.46 8.01 -6.03
CA VAL A 183 -0.56 7.59 -4.96
C VAL A 183 -1.40 7.39 -3.70
N ALA A 184 -1.21 6.27 -3.01
CA ALA A 184 -1.79 6.15 -1.67
C ALA A 184 -1.11 7.17 -0.75
N ASN A 185 -1.90 8.14 -0.28
CA ASN A 185 -1.45 9.08 0.72
C ASN A 185 -1.29 8.37 2.07
N ASP A 186 -0.19 8.66 2.77
CA ASP A 186 -0.16 8.47 4.20
C ASP A 186 -1.08 9.49 4.89
N VAL A 187 -1.40 9.24 6.16
CA VAL A 187 -2.08 10.23 7.00
C VAL A 187 -1.20 11.47 7.09
N SER A 188 -1.49 12.45 6.24
CA SER A 188 -0.80 13.73 6.19
C SER A 188 -1.58 14.70 7.07
N ILE A 189 -1.00 15.04 8.22
CA ILE A 189 -1.48 16.17 9.03
C ILE A 189 -0.88 17.42 8.40
N SER A 190 -1.70 18.29 7.83
CA SER A 190 -1.20 19.55 7.26
C SER A 190 -0.55 20.40 8.37
N ALA A 191 0.38 21.30 8.04
CA ALA A 191 0.98 22.18 9.05
C ALA A 191 -0.08 22.99 9.81
N THR A 192 -1.16 23.37 9.13
CA THR A 192 -2.33 24.03 9.72
C THR A 192 -3.08 23.09 10.65
N ASP A 193 -3.30 21.83 10.27
CA ASP A 193 -3.94 20.83 11.12
C ASP A 193 -3.06 20.41 12.29
N ALA A 194 -1.74 20.45 12.14
CA ALA A 194 -0.79 20.21 13.22
C ALA A 194 -0.86 21.37 14.23
N VAL A 195 -0.91 22.62 13.76
CA VAL A 195 -1.13 23.79 14.62
C VAL A 195 -2.50 23.73 15.27
N ASN A 196 -3.55 23.31 14.57
CA ASN A 196 -4.89 23.16 15.11
C ASN A 196 -5.00 21.98 16.09
N LEU A 197 -4.26 20.89 15.87
CA LEU A 197 -4.15 19.77 16.79
C LEU A 197 -3.40 20.21 18.05
N VAL A 198 -2.27 20.90 17.89
CA VAL A 198 -1.50 21.50 19.00
C VAL A 198 -2.34 22.54 19.72
N ALA A 199 -3.12 23.38 19.03
CA ALA A 199 -4.02 24.37 19.61
C ALA A 199 -5.23 23.71 20.27
N ALA A 200 -5.74 22.61 19.72
CA ALA A 200 -6.79 21.80 20.32
C ALA A 200 -6.27 21.09 21.57
N PHE A 201 -5.02 20.67 21.64
CA PHE A 201 -4.37 20.17 22.87
C PHE A 201 -3.85 21.29 23.80
N ALA A 202 -3.72 22.52 23.30
CA ALA A 202 -3.40 23.70 24.10
C ALA A 202 -4.65 24.30 24.74
N GLY A 203 -5.81 24.18 24.07
CA GLY A 203 -7.13 24.63 24.54
C GLY A 203 -7.94 23.53 25.23
N ALA A 204 -7.80 22.26 24.83
CA ALA A 204 -8.23 21.13 25.64
C ALA A 204 -7.17 20.90 26.72
N LYS A 205 -7.60 20.92 27.98
CA LYS A 205 -6.81 20.50 29.14
C LYS A 205 -5.94 19.30 28.74
N LYS A 206 -4.63 19.50 28.63
CA LYS A 206 -3.63 18.47 28.31
C LYS A 206 -4.01 17.14 28.99
N LEU A 207 -3.79 16.00 28.32
CA LEU A 207 -3.71 14.70 28.98
C LEU A 207 -2.43 14.68 29.85
N THR A 208 -2.43 15.49 30.90
CA THR A 208 -1.41 15.48 31.94
C THR A 208 -1.92 14.52 33.00
N ALA A 209 -1.60 13.24 32.82
CA ALA A 209 -1.41 12.39 33.98
C ALA A 209 -0.17 12.89 34.74
N LYS A 210 -0.39 13.89 35.59
CA LYS A 210 0.35 14.10 36.84
C LYS A 210 -0.48 15.05 37.69
N ALA A 211 -1.36 14.48 38.49
CA ALA A 211 -1.79 15.16 39.70
C ALA A 211 -0.52 15.42 40.53
N THR A 212 -0.23 16.67 40.87
CA THR A 212 0.37 16.98 42.19
C THR A 212 0.23 18.43 42.67
N THR A 213 0.00 19.45 41.83
CA THR A 213 -0.29 20.81 42.35
C THR A 213 -0.99 21.68 41.30
N ILE A 214 -1.95 22.49 41.76
CA ILE A 214 -2.68 23.48 40.97
C ILE A 214 -1.82 24.74 40.93
N ASP A 215 -1.23 25.08 39.77
CA ASP A 215 -0.51 26.36 39.61
C ASP A 215 -1.49 27.51 39.35
N ILE A 216 -1.56 28.44 40.30
CA ILE A 216 -2.31 29.70 40.25
C ILE A 216 -1.36 30.82 39.78
N GLU A 217 -0.56 30.57 38.73
CA GLU A 217 0.47 31.53 38.27
C GLU A 217 0.01 32.38 37.08
N THR A 218 -1.07 33.14 37.27
CA THR A 218 -1.29 34.34 36.45
C THR A 218 -1.53 35.60 37.29
N ASN A 219 -1.00 35.68 38.51
CA ASN A 219 -0.81 36.97 39.17
C ASN A 219 0.47 37.00 40.02
N ASN A 220 1.42 37.82 39.58
CA ASN A 220 2.69 38.05 40.26
C ASN A 220 2.53 38.51 41.73
N GLU A 221 3.27 37.79 42.58
CA GLU A 221 3.92 38.16 43.85
C GLU A 221 3.09 38.59 45.07
N TYR A 222 1.76 38.71 44.98
CA TYR A 222 0.97 39.17 46.13
C TYR A 222 -0.28 38.33 46.41
N LEU A 223 -0.51 37.99 47.68
CA LEU A 223 -1.84 37.70 48.20
C LEU A 223 -2.60 39.03 48.29
N ARG A 224 -3.75 39.14 47.60
CA ARG A 224 -4.50 40.39 47.48
C ARG A 224 -5.91 40.27 48.05
N GLN A 225 -6.39 41.32 48.72
CA GLN A 225 -7.79 41.45 49.14
C GLN A 225 -8.49 42.51 48.30
N LYS A 226 -9.73 42.24 47.91
CA LYS A 226 -10.56 43.21 47.18
C LYS A 226 -10.84 44.41 48.09
N ASN A 227 -10.65 45.62 47.56
CA ASN A 227 -10.93 46.84 48.31
C ASN A 227 -12.43 46.91 48.66
N ALA A 228 -12.77 47.40 49.85
CA ALA A 228 -14.15 47.52 50.33
C ALA A 228 -15.04 48.40 49.41
N ALA A 229 -14.43 49.36 48.69
CA ALA A 229 -15.11 50.19 47.70
C ALA A 229 -15.43 49.47 46.37
N GLY A 230 -15.08 48.18 46.23
CA GLY A 230 -15.44 47.35 45.08
C GLY A 230 -14.60 47.55 43.82
N THR A 231 -13.85 48.64 43.71
CA THR A 231 -12.96 48.92 42.57
C THR A 231 -11.48 48.76 42.98
N GLY A 232 -10.93 47.57 42.72
CA GLY A 232 -9.51 47.28 42.87
C GLY A 232 -9.16 46.30 43.98
N TYR A 233 -7.87 45.99 44.08
CA TYR A 233 -7.28 45.08 45.07
C TYR A 233 -6.16 45.79 45.82
N ILE A 234 -6.01 45.48 47.10
CA ILE A 234 -4.88 45.89 47.92
C ILE A 234 -3.98 44.66 48.09
N ASN A 235 -2.68 44.83 47.86
CA ASN A 235 -1.69 43.80 48.12
C ASN A 235 -1.50 43.67 49.63
N ILE A 236 -1.76 42.48 50.19
CA ILE A 236 -1.68 42.25 51.63
C ILE A 236 -0.30 41.73 52.03
N LEU A 237 0.32 40.90 51.19
CA LEU A 237 1.62 40.29 51.49
C LEU A 237 2.37 40.00 50.20
N MET A 238 3.66 40.36 50.16
CA MET A 238 4.60 39.91 49.13
C MET A 238 5.20 38.58 49.58
N VAL A 239 5.17 37.56 48.73
CA VAL A 239 5.72 36.24 49.07
C VAL A 239 6.81 35.90 48.06
N GLY A 240 8.05 35.77 48.55
CA GLY A 240 9.20 35.39 47.75
C GLY A 240 9.29 33.87 47.57
N ALA A 241 10.13 33.44 46.64
CA ALA A 241 10.40 32.03 46.41
C ALA A 241 11.05 31.40 47.65
N GLY A 242 10.33 30.49 48.32
CA GLY A 242 10.80 29.77 49.51
C GLY A 242 10.19 30.23 50.84
N ASP A 243 9.34 31.26 50.84
CA ASP A 243 8.66 31.72 52.05
C ASP A 243 7.49 30.79 52.43
N ILE A 244 7.36 30.47 53.72
CA ILE A 244 6.20 29.75 54.28
C ILE A 244 5.28 30.78 54.96
N VAL A 245 4.05 30.92 54.46
CA VAL A 245 3.03 31.80 55.05
C VAL A 245 2.05 30.96 55.87
N GLU A 246 2.21 30.98 57.19
CA GLU A 246 1.22 30.39 58.11
C GLU A 246 0.15 31.42 58.47
N VAL A 247 -1.10 31.13 58.15
CA VAL A 247 -2.24 32.00 58.48
C VAL A 247 -2.91 31.45 59.76
N PRO A 248 -2.89 32.17 60.89
CA PRO A 248 -3.55 31.70 62.10
C PRO A 248 -5.06 31.59 61.89
N THR A 249 -5.70 30.59 62.52
CA THR A 249 -7.12 30.20 62.32
C THR A 249 -8.18 31.23 62.69
N VAL A 250 -7.82 32.46 63.06
CA VAL A 250 -8.79 33.47 63.50
C VAL A 250 -9.14 34.43 62.37
N PHE A 251 -9.90 33.93 61.40
CA PHE A 251 -10.64 34.79 60.48
C PHE A 251 -11.97 35.18 61.16
N ARG A 252 -12.13 36.45 61.52
CA ARG A 252 -13.43 36.99 61.96
C ARG A 252 -14.07 37.71 60.77
N PHE A 253 -15.03 37.08 60.11
CA PHE A 253 -15.85 37.76 59.12
C PHE A 253 -16.74 38.78 59.84
N LEU A 254 -16.47 40.07 59.61
CA LEU A 254 -17.44 41.11 59.94
C LEU A 254 -18.46 41.10 58.81
N ASN A 255 -19.63 40.51 59.06
CA ASN A 255 -20.79 40.75 58.21
C ASN A 255 -21.16 42.23 58.34
N SER A 256 -21.37 42.89 57.20
CA SER A 256 -21.96 44.24 57.14
C SER A 256 -23.31 44.27 57.85
#